data_AF-A0A9D3YUH4-F1
#
_entry.id   AF-A0A9D3YUH4-F1
#
_cell.length_a   1.000
_cell.length_b   1.000
_cell.length_c   1.000
_cell.angle_alpha   90.00
_cell.angle_beta   90.00
_cell.angle_gamma   90.00
#
_symmetry.space_group_name_H-M   'P 1'
#
loop_
_entity.id
_entity.type
_entity.pdbx_description
1 polymer ?
#
loop_
_entity_poly.entity_id
_entity_poly.type
_entity_poly.pdbx_seq_one_letter_code
_entity_poly.pdbx_strand_id
1 'polypeptide(L)'
;MAEQDLILHNDGSPTRLNPTGLNSHIDLTAVNARIASVSAWATVNDTMGSDHLPQQVTLLNYIAQGTEAQCSGEQKLLLEKANWAQFRDLCSDFPLADVHSQDSNLFCNILTSKILP
;
A
#
# COMPACT_ATOMS: atom_id res chain seq x y z
N MET A 1 28.19 3.91 16.67
CA MET A 1 26.83 3.93 16.09
C MET A 1 27.06 4.03 14.59
N ALA A 2 26.78 2.97 13.82
CA ALA A 2 27.11 2.96 12.40
C ALA A 2 26.19 3.95 11.68
N GLU A 3 26.77 5.05 11.23
CA GLU A 3 26.16 6.01 10.32
C GLU A 3 25.78 5.22 9.06
N GLN A 4 24.49 5.02 8.83
CA GLN A 4 24.02 4.29 7.66
C GLN A 4 24.02 5.28 6.49
N ASP A 5 24.76 4.97 5.41
CA ASP A 5 24.83 5.74 4.15
C ASP A 5 23.47 5.77 3.43
N LEU A 6 22.48 6.43 4.04
CA LEU A 6 21.15 6.65 3.51
C LEU A 6 21.15 7.96 2.72
N ILE A 7 20.71 7.87 1.47
CA ILE A 7 20.54 8.96 0.53
C ILE A 7 19.05 9.21 0.38
N LEU A 8 18.65 10.48 0.41
CA LEU A 8 17.28 10.88 0.12
C LEU A 8 17.00 10.65 -1.37
N HIS A 9 15.97 9.88 -1.68
CA HIS A 9 15.62 9.54 -3.06
C HIS A 9 14.53 10.44 -3.66
N ASN A 10 13.80 11.19 -2.81
CA ASN A 10 12.80 12.17 -3.26
C ASN A 10 13.41 13.20 -4.23
N ASP A 11 12.68 13.54 -5.29
CA ASP A 11 13.09 14.54 -6.29
C ASP A 11 12.57 15.97 -5.99
N GLY A 12 11.84 16.14 -4.88
CA GLY A 12 11.18 17.39 -4.51
C GLY A 12 9.73 17.51 -4.96
N SER A 13 9.17 16.49 -5.63
CA SER A 13 7.74 16.44 -5.93
C SER A 13 6.90 16.35 -4.65
N PRO A 14 5.71 16.98 -4.63
CA PRO A 14 4.85 16.98 -3.46
C PRO A 14 4.28 15.60 -3.18
N THR A 15 4.11 15.27 -1.91
CA THR A 15 3.65 13.94 -1.46
C THR A 15 2.28 14.00 -0.80
N ARG A 16 1.74 15.19 -0.58
CA ARG A 16 0.43 15.39 0.04
C ARG A 16 -0.26 16.65 -0.49
N LEU A 17 -1.54 16.51 -0.80
CA LEU A 17 -2.44 17.59 -1.17
C LEU A 17 -3.16 18.08 0.10
N ASN A 18 -2.96 19.33 0.50
CA ASN A 18 -3.73 19.87 1.61
C ASN A 18 -5.12 20.32 1.16
N PRO A 19 -6.13 20.29 2.07
CA PRO A 19 -7.47 20.80 1.77
C PRO A 19 -7.50 22.27 1.33
N THR A 20 -6.47 23.05 1.68
CA THR A 20 -6.30 24.45 1.29
C THR A 20 -5.80 24.64 -0.15
N GLY A 21 -5.55 23.56 -0.89
CA GLY A 21 -4.98 23.59 -2.24
C GLY A 21 -3.45 23.74 -2.28
N LEU A 22 -2.80 23.79 -1.11
CA LEU A 22 -1.34 23.84 -1.00
C LEU A 22 -0.75 22.43 -0.96
N ASN A 23 0.38 22.23 -1.63
CA ASN A 23 1.08 20.96 -1.62
C ASN A 23 2.16 20.91 -0.54
N SER A 24 2.42 19.72 0.01
CA SER A 24 3.47 19.50 1.02
C SER A 24 4.29 18.22 0.74
N HIS A 25 5.47 18.14 1.35
CA HIS A 25 6.53 17.15 1.06
C HIS A 25 6.91 16.38 2.34
N ILE A 26 5.91 15.83 3.03
CA ILE A 26 6.10 15.30 4.38
C ILE A 26 6.55 13.84 4.41
N ASP A 27 6.44 13.15 3.26
CA ASP A 27 6.79 11.74 3.13
C ASP A 27 8.18 11.60 2.51
N LEU A 28 9.09 10.89 3.19
CA LEU A 28 10.47 10.73 2.76
C LEU A 28 10.76 9.29 2.36
N THR A 29 11.47 9.12 1.24
CA THR A 29 12.07 7.86 0.81
C THR A 29 13.58 7.98 0.94
N ALA A 30 14.17 7.15 1.79
CA ALA A 30 15.62 7.05 1.93
C ALA A 30 16.10 5.65 1.55
N VAL A 31 17.18 5.58 0.79
CA VAL A 31 17.76 4.33 0.29
C VAL A 31 19.27 4.36 0.43
N ASN A 32 19.93 3.20 0.43
CA ASN A 32 21.40 3.20 0.37
C ASN A 32 21.91 3.63 -1.02
N ALA A 33 23.19 3.98 -1.10
CA ALA A 33 23.82 4.42 -2.35
C ALA A 33 23.69 3.41 -3.52
N ARG A 34 23.66 2.11 -3.23
CA ARG A 34 23.52 1.09 -4.28
C ARG A 34 22.13 1.15 -4.91
N ILE A 35 21.08 1.20 -4.10
CA ILE A 35 19.69 1.30 -4.58
C ILE A 35 19.47 2.63 -5.29
N ALA A 36 19.96 3.74 -4.75
CA ALA A 36 19.84 5.06 -5.39
C ALA A 36 20.37 5.06 -6.84
N SER A 37 21.47 4.36 -7.10
CA SER A 37 22.09 4.30 -8.43
C SER A 37 21.36 3.44 -9.46
N VAL A 38 20.45 2.56 -9.01
CA VAL A 38 19.73 1.60 -9.87
C VAL A 38 18.22 1.74 -9.72
N SER A 39 17.72 2.87 -9.24
CA SER A 39 16.28 3.09 -9.13
C SER A 39 15.87 4.52 -9.48
N ALA A 40 14.62 4.66 -9.90
CA ALA A 40 13.97 5.93 -10.13
C ALA A 40 12.86 6.11 -9.10
N TRP A 41 12.74 7.33 -8.60
CA TRP A 41 11.67 7.73 -7.68
C TRP A 41 10.71 8.67 -8.42
N ALA A 42 9.42 8.54 -8.15
CA ALA A 42 8.41 9.47 -8.63
C ALA A 42 7.24 9.51 -7.65
N THR A 43 6.49 10.61 -7.69
CA THR A 43 5.15 10.66 -7.09
C THR A 43 4.10 10.29 -8.15
N VAL A 44 3.15 9.45 -7.78
CA VAL A 44 1.99 9.10 -8.63
C VAL A 44 0.97 10.22 -8.55
N ASN A 45 0.58 10.79 -9.69
CA ASN A 45 -0.41 11.88 -9.77
C ASN A 45 -1.86 11.35 -9.71
N ASP A 46 -2.12 10.47 -8.75
CA ASP A 46 -3.43 9.94 -8.41
C ASP A 46 -3.43 9.66 -6.91
N THR A 47 -4.31 10.36 -6.18
CA THR A 47 -4.43 10.20 -4.73
C THR A 47 -5.09 8.90 -4.32
N MET A 48 -5.76 8.20 -5.24
CA MET A 48 -6.55 6.99 -4.96
C MET A 48 -7.56 7.20 -3.82
N GLY A 49 -8.08 8.43 -3.69
CA GLY A 49 -9.04 8.82 -2.64
C GLY A 49 -8.43 9.21 -1.28
N SER A 50 -7.10 9.30 -1.17
CA SER A 50 -6.37 9.81 0.00
C SER A 50 -6.06 11.32 -0.11
N ASP A 51 -5.57 11.95 0.97
CA ASP A 51 -4.92 13.27 0.90
C ASP A 51 -3.42 13.16 0.57
N HIS A 52 -2.84 11.95 0.67
CA HIS A 52 -1.46 11.66 0.26
C HIS A 52 -1.37 11.17 -1.19
N LEU A 53 -0.28 11.57 -1.86
CA LEU A 53 0.10 11.08 -3.17
C LEU A 53 1.05 9.88 -3.01
N PRO A 54 0.75 8.71 -3.60
CA PRO A 54 1.62 7.54 -3.52
C PRO A 54 3.03 7.81 -4.08
N GLN A 55 4.03 7.22 -3.43
CA GLN A 55 5.42 7.26 -3.89
C GLN A 55 5.76 5.95 -4.61
N GLN A 56 6.34 6.06 -5.80
CA GLN A 56 6.76 4.92 -6.61
C GLN A 56 8.27 4.90 -6.73
N VAL A 57 8.88 3.75 -6.38
CA VAL A 57 10.29 3.46 -6.65
C VAL A 57 10.36 2.34 -7.67
N THR A 58 11.02 2.60 -8.80
CA THR A 58 11.18 1.66 -9.90
C THR A 58 12.64 1.25 -10.00
N LEU A 59 12.95 -0.05 -9.88
CA LEU A 59 14.30 -0.55 -10.07
C LEU A 59 14.65 -0.55 -11.58
N LEU A 60 15.61 0.27 -11.97
CA LEU A 60 16.11 0.39 -13.33
C LEU A 60 17.11 -0.75 -13.58
N ASN A 61 16.91 -1.52 -14.64
CA ASN A 61 17.76 -2.66 -15.00
C ASN A 61 17.72 -3.84 -14.03
N TYR A 62 16.67 -3.94 -13.20
CA TYR A 62 16.32 -5.22 -12.59
C TYR A 62 15.81 -6.15 -13.70
N ILE A 63 16.75 -6.79 -14.39
CA ILE A 63 16.46 -8.05 -15.05
C ILE A 63 16.05 -8.96 -13.90
N ALA A 64 14.78 -9.34 -13.83
CA ALA A 64 14.37 -10.43 -12.96
C ALA A 64 15.31 -11.60 -13.30
N GLN A 65 16.35 -11.80 -12.51
CA GLN A 65 17.32 -12.87 -12.72
C GLN A 65 16.62 -14.17 -12.37
N GLY A 66 15.67 -14.63 -13.19
CA GLY A 66 15.04 -15.95 -13.09
C GLY A 66 14.68 -16.39 -11.68
N THR A 67 14.39 -15.46 -10.77
CA THR A 67 13.73 -15.68 -9.51
C THR A 67 12.36 -15.03 -9.62
N GLU A 68 11.65 -15.40 -10.68
CA GLU A 68 10.48 -16.21 -10.37
C GLU A 68 10.97 -17.21 -9.29
N ALA A 69 10.75 -16.89 -8.01
CA ALA A 69 10.35 -17.97 -7.14
C ALA A 69 9.28 -18.66 -7.99
N GLN A 70 9.61 -19.80 -8.56
CA GLN A 70 8.67 -20.62 -9.28
C GLN A 70 7.60 -20.98 -8.24
N CYS A 71 6.67 -20.07 -7.98
CA CYS A 71 5.28 -20.45 -7.88
C CYS A 71 4.97 -20.96 -9.29
N SER A 72 5.36 -22.20 -9.57
CA SER A 72 5.19 -22.89 -10.84
C SER A 72 3.72 -23.24 -11.12
N GLY A 73 2.82 -22.41 -10.61
CA GLY A 73 1.41 -22.46 -10.87
C GLY A 73 0.87 -21.04 -10.77
N GLU A 74 -0.07 -20.72 -11.66
CA GLU A 74 -1.03 -19.65 -11.42
C GLU A 74 -1.45 -19.75 -9.95
N GLN A 75 -1.24 -18.68 -9.16
CA GLN A 75 -1.82 -18.62 -7.82
C GLN A 75 -3.34 -18.57 -7.99
N LYS A 76 -3.95 -19.73 -8.13
CA LYS A 76 -5.38 -19.88 -8.20
C LYS A 76 -5.90 -19.66 -6.79
N LEU A 77 -6.74 -18.65 -6.62
CA LEU A 77 -7.60 -18.55 -5.46
C LEU A 77 -8.32 -19.89 -5.33
N LEU A 78 -8.06 -20.62 -4.25
CA LEU A 78 -8.69 -21.91 -3.98
C LEU A 78 -10.13 -21.68 -3.48
N LEU A 79 -10.97 -21.12 -4.33
CA LEU A 79 -12.37 -20.80 -4.03
C LEU A 79 -13.16 -22.06 -3.64
N GLU A 80 -12.74 -23.22 -4.12
CA GLU A 80 -13.28 -24.53 -3.74
C GLU A 80 -13.01 -24.90 -2.28
N LYS A 81 -11.91 -24.39 -1.70
CA LYS A 81 -11.56 -24.58 -0.28
C LYS A 81 -12.11 -23.48 0.62
N ALA A 82 -12.71 -22.44 0.06
CA ALA A 82 -13.30 -21.38 0.85
C ALA A 82 -14.56 -21.90 1.56
N ASN A 83 -14.64 -21.65 2.87
CA ASN A 83 -15.81 -22.00 3.66
C ASN A 83 -16.92 -20.94 3.46
N TRP A 84 -17.64 -21.04 2.35
CA TRP A 84 -18.69 -20.10 1.99
C TRP A 84 -19.87 -20.10 2.97
N ALA A 85 -20.08 -21.19 3.71
CA ALA A 85 -21.08 -21.24 4.78
C ALA A 85 -20.67 -20.32 5.93
N GLN A 86 -19.45 -20.49 6.45
CA GLN A 86 -18.90 -19.62 7.49
C GLN A 86 -18.88 -18.15 7.06
N PHE A 87 -18.47 -17.85 5.82
CA PHE A 87 -18.48 -16.48 5.31
C PHE A 87 -19.91 -15.90 5.27
N ARG A 88 -20.90 -16.69 4.83
CA ARG A 88 -22.30 -16.27 4.79
C ARG A 88 -22.88 -16.04 6.17
N ASP A 89 -22.56 -16.89 7.14
CA ASP A 89 -22.96 -16.75 8.52
C ASP A 89 -22.36 -15.46 9.11
N LEU A 90 -21.07 -15.22 8.88
CA LEU A 90 -20.39 -13.98 9.25
C LEU A 90 -21.04 -12.74 8.62
N CYS A 91 -21.44 -12.80 7.35
CA CYS A 91 -22.11 -11.68 6.68
C CYS A 91 -23.56 -11.47 7.16
N SER A 92 -24.25 -12.53 7.57
CA SER A 92 -25.63 -12.45 8.06
C SER A 92 -25.69 -11.88 9.47
N ASP A 93 -24.68 -12.20 10.29
CA ASP A 93 -24.47 -11.62 11.62
C ASP A 93 -23.80 -10.25 11.55
N PHE A 94 -23.44 -9.75 10.36
CA PHE A 94 -22.82 -8.45 10.19
C PHE A 94 -23.89 -7.34 10.23
N PRO A 95 -23.97 -6.53 11.28
CA PRO A 95 -24.96 -5.46 11.36
C PRO A 95 -24.52 -4.33 10.42
N LEU A 96 -24.95 -4.38 9.16
CA LEU A 96 -24.68 -3.31 8.18
C LEU A 96 -25.08 -1.92 8.69
N ALA A 97 -26.09 -1.85 9.56
CA ALA A 97 -26.55 -0.62 10.18
C ALA A 97 -25.50 0.05 11.09
N ASP A 98 -24.60 -0.72 11.71
CA ASP A 98 -23.58 -0.20 12.63
C ASP A 98 -22.28 0.21 11.91
N VAL A 99 -22.19 -0.07 10.61
CA VAL A 99 -20.99 0.16 9.80
C VAL A 99 -21.10 1.44 8.97
N HIS A 100 -22.28 2.05 8.89
CA HIS A 100 -22.43 3.39 8.32
C HIS A 100 -21.91 4.46 9.29
N SER A 101 -20.59 4.54 9.41
CA SER A 101 -19.88 5.66 10.01
C SER A 101 -19.52 6.68 8.93
N GLN A 102 -19.78 7.97 9.16
CA GLN A 102 -19.23 9.05 8.32
C GLN A 102 -17.71 9.19 8.47
N ASP A 103 -17.12 8.58 9.51
CA ASP A 103 -15.69 8.49 9.74
C ASP A 103 -15.13 7.20 9.12
N SER A 104 -14.31 7.36 8.07
CA SER A 104 -13.65 6.29 7.32
C SER A 104 -12.66 5.48 8.16
N ASN A 105 -12.02 6.08 9.18
CA ASN A 105 -11.09 5.35 10.04
C ASN A 105 -11.85 4.40 10.98
N LEU A 106 -12.96 4.87 11.55
CA LEU A 106 -13.83 4.03 12.36
C LEU A 106 -14.42 2.87 11.55
N PHE A 107 -14.84 3.15 10.31
CA PHE A 107 -15.30 2.14 9.35
C PHE A 107 -14.23 1.07 9.08
N CYS A 108 -13.01 1.47 8.71
CA CYS A 108 -11.92 0.55 8.42
C CYS A 108 -11.49 -0.27 9.66
N ASN A 109 -11.52 0.33 10.86
CA ASN A 109 -11.19 -0.37 12.11
C ASN A 109 -12.27 -1.40 12.50
N ILE A 110 -13.55 -1.08 12.33
CA ILE A 110 -14.66 -2.03 12.58
C ILE A 110 -14.60 -3.20 11.60
N LEU A 111 -14.31 -2.94 10.32
CA LEU A 111 -14.15 -3.99 9.30
C LEU A 111 -12.95 -4.89 9.59
N THR A 112 -11.78 -4.29 9.87
CA THR A 112 -10.53 -5.04 10.08
C THR A 112 -10.60 -5.92 11.32
N SER A 113 -11.12 -5.40 12.44
CA SER A 113 -11.25 -6.15 13.70
C SER A 113 -12.27 -7.29 13.67
N LYS A 114 -13.10 -7.37 12.64
CA LYS A 114 -14.16 -8.39 12.51
C LYS A 114 -13.88 -9.41 11.41
N ILE A 115 -13.11 -9.04 10.38
CA ILE A 115 -12.75 -9.93 9.26
C ILE A 115 -11.47 -10.71 9.55
N LEU A 116 -10.54 -10.15 10.34
CA LEU A 116 -9.31 -10.82 10.76
C LEU A 116 -9.37 -11.05 12.28
N PRO A 117 -9.67 -12.28 12.76
CA PRO A 117 -9.60 -12.60 14.18
C PRO A 117 -8.17 -12.57 14.73
#